data_AF-A0A0D8FV21-F1
#
_entry.id   AF-A0A0D8FV21-F1
#
_cell.length_a   1.000
_cell.length_b   1.000
_cell.length_c   1.000
_cell.angle_alpha   90.00
_cell.angle_beta   90.00
_cell.angle_gamma   90.00
#
_symmetry.space_group_name_H-M   'P 1'
#
loop_
_entity.id
_entity.type
_entity.pdbx_description
1 polymer ?
#
loop_
_entity_poly.entity_id
_entity_poly.type
_entity_poly.pdbx_seq_one_letter_code
_entity_poly.pdbx_strand_id
1 'polypeptide(L)'
;MPVFFSVVGPESGRIPAPPSGENYAFAIVGVGCGRPFTSNSCAGTEVAAATGDSNITNVALYFNTGYTDGYGRNINSACANDGIGDPYTVFNGIKGVHALSTAQRAWEIGCSEALYAKTKPPAVTPTMWWAYVETGNSWSTNTSVNDFAIDALSYAMQAGVALRSFYSYTSAWNKVAGKGSTPTPAESGSWVAFAGNTLNGVSNFVV
;
A
#
# COMPACT_ATOMS: atom_id res chain seq x y z
N MET A 1 -1.99 -10.20 26.55
CA MET A 1 -1.36 -10.19 25.19
C MET A 1 -1.52 -8.77 24.67
N PRO A 2 -0.57 -8.16 23.96
CA PRO A 2 -0.84 -6.86 23.36
C PRO A 2 -1.93 -7.04 22.30
N VAL A 3 -2.98 -6.23 22.38
CA VAL A 3 -4.07 -6.27 21.41
C VAL A 3 -3.65 -5.50 20.19
N PHE A 4 -3.85 -6.16 19.07
CA PHE A 4 -3.71 -5.58 17.76
C PHE A 4 -4.95 -4.71 17.48
N PHE A 5 -4.74 -3.43 17.15
CA PHE A 5 -5.78 -2.65 16.48
C PHE A 5 -5.49 -2.59 14.99
N SER A 6 -6.47 -3.05 14.21
CA SER A 6 -6.52 -2.93 12.75
C SER A 6 -7.65 -1.98 12.37
N VAL A 7 -7.27 -0.92 11.65
CA VAL A 7 -8.06 -0.07 10.76
C VAL A 7 -9.12 0.80 11.44
N VAL A 8 -8.76 2.06 11.73
CA VAL A 8 -9.76 3.13 11.62
C VAL A 8 -10.00 3.32 10.12
N GLY A 9 -11.10 2.74 9.63
CA GLY A 9 -11.64 3.09 8.33
C GLY A 9 -12.29 4.47 8.39
N PRO A 10 -12.73 5.03 7.26
CA PRO A 10 -13.28 6.40 7.15
C PRO A 10 -14.59 6.65 7.92
N GLU A 11 -14.96 5.82 8.89
CA GLU A 11 -16.32 5.70 9.38
C GLU A 11 -16.64 6.48 10.67
N SER A 12 -15.68 7.12 11.36
CA SER A 12 -16.08 7.94 12.53
C SER A 12 -15.10 8.95 13.08
N GLY A 13 -13.83 8.98 12.65
CA GLY A 13 -12.82 9.82 13.29
C GLY A 13 -12.56 9.44 14.76
N ARG A 14 -12.89 8.20 15.15
CA ARG A 14 -12.68 7.67 16.50
C ARG A 14 -11.90 6.37 16.43
N ILE A 15 -11.01 6.17 17.38
CA ILE A 15 -10.41 4.87 17.65
C ILE A 15 -11.42 4.10 18.51
N PRO A 16 -11.86 2.91 18.10
CA PRO A 16 -12.68 2.02 18.94
C PRO A 16 -12.00 1.77 20.29
N ALA A 17 -12.77 1.48 21.33
CA ALA A 17 -12.16 1.07 22.59
C ALA A 17 -11.51 -0.32 22.44
N PRO A 18 -10.35 -0.57 23.07
CA PRO A 18 -9.79 -1.92 23.12
C PRO A 18 -10.75 -2.88 23.86
N PRO A 19 -10.62 -4.19 23.63
CA PRO A 19 -11.28 -5.19 24.46
C PRO A 19 -11.00 -4.94 25.95
N SER A 20 -11.97 -5.30 26.79
CA SER A 20 -11.91 -5.03 28.23
C SER A 20 -10.65 -5.62 28.87
N GLY A 21 -9.91 -4.77 29.58
CA GLY A 21 -8.69 -5.16 30.30
C GLY A 21 -7.42 -5.15 29.45
N GLU A 22 -7.50 -4.63 28.22
CA GLU A 22 -6.38 -4.58 27.30
C GLU A 22 -6.13 -3.16 26.76
N ASN A 23 -4.92 -2.91 26.24
CA ASN A 23 -4.50 -1.65 25.64
C ASN A 23 -3.95 -1.88 24.22
N TYR A 24 -4.07 -0.88 23.37
CA TYR A 24 -3.41 -0.88 22.06
C TYR A 24 -1.92 -0.53 22.20
N ALA A 25 -1.06 -1.27 21.49
CA ALA A 25 0.37 -1.01 21.45
C ALA A 25 0.79 -0.11 20.26
N PHE A 26 0.02 -0.15 19.18
CA PHE A 26 0.26 0.60 17.95
C PHE A 26 -1.06 0.89 17.23
N ALA A 27 -1.05 1.81 16.26
CA ALA A 27 -2.18 2.09 15.37
C ALA A 27 -1.77 2.02 13.90
N ILE A 28 -2.71 1.61 13.04
CA ILE A 28 -2.59 1.73 11.58
C ILE A 28 -3.78 2.57 11.08
N VAL A 29 -3.49 3.73 10.50
CA VAL A 29 -4.53 4.69 10.05
C VAL A 29 -4.60 4.72 8.53
N GLY A 30 -5.82 4.68 7.98
CA GLY A 30 -6.04 4.75 6.55
C GLY A 30 -5.97 6.18 6.03
N VAL A 31 -5.13 6.44 5.03
CA VAL A 31 -5.14 7.73 4.33
C VAL A 31 -6.09 7.73 3.11
N GLY A 32 -6.56 6.55 2.70
CA GLY A 32 -7.52 6.34 1.61
C GLY A 32 -8.92 5.94 2.10
N CYS A 33 -9.92 5.99 1.20
CA CYS A 33 -11.32 5.73 1.49
C CYS A 33 -11.85 4.54 0.66
N GLY A 34 -11.18 3.38 0.75
CA GLY A 34 -11.65 2.11 0.16
C GLY A 34 -11.25 1.88 -1.31
N ARG A 35 -10.59 2.83 -1.97
CA ARG A 35 -10.06 2.67 -3.34
C ARG A 35 -8.86 3.59 -3.62
N PRO A 36 -8.04 3.28 -4.64
CA PRO A 36 -6.98 4.17 -5.13
C PRO A 36 -7.45 5.60 -5.38
N PHE A 37 -6.53 6.56 -5.23
CA PHE A 37 -6.77 7.98 -5.50
C PHE A 37 -7.94 8.60 -4.72
N THR A 38 -8.19 8.11 -3.51
CA THR A 38 -9.15 8.71 -2.56
C THR A 38 -8.45 9.15 -1.29
N SER A 39 -9.08 10.07 -0.56
CA SER A 39 -8.57 10.57 0.70
C SER A 39 -9.55 10.26 1.83
N ASN A 40 -9.04 9.84 2.97
CA ASN A 40 -9.79 9.76 4.21
C ASN A 40 -9.81 11.14 4.89
N SER A 41 -10.98 11.78 4.96
CA SER A 41 -11.14 13.06 5.65
C SER A 41 -10.96 12.97 7.17
N CYS A 42 -11.09 11.77 7.73
CA CYS A 42 -10.93 11.50 9.15
C CYS A 42 -9.47 11.23 9.55
N ALA A 43 -8.55 11.01 8.60
CA ALA A 43 -7.18 10.57 8.88
C ALA A 43 -6.44 11.47 9.89
N GLY A 44 -6.66 12.79 9.83
CA GLY A 44 -6.08 13.75 10.78
C GLY A 44 -6.57 13.54 12.22
N THR A 45 -7.88 13.39 12.40
CA THR A 45 -8.49 13.12 13.71
C THR A 45 -8.08 11.75 14.25
N GLU A 46 -7.98 10.76 13.38
CA GLU A 46 -7.62 9.38 13.75
C GLU A 46 -6.16 9.29 14.20
N VAL A 47 -5.26 9.98 13.49
CA VAL A 47 -3.87 10.10 13.91
C VAL A 47 -3.76 10.89 15.21
N ALA A 48 -4.47 12.01 15.36
CA ALA A 48 -4.44 12.79 16.60
C ALA A 48 -4.92 11.96 17.81
N ALA A 49 -5.97 11.17 17.64
CA ALA A 49 -6.45 10.23 18.65
C ALA A 49 -5.38 9.17 18.98
N ALA A 50 -4.70 8.62 17.97
CA ALA A 50 -3.69 7.59 18.16
C ALA A 50 -2.47 8.13 18.91
N THR A 51 -1.99 9.31 18.52
CA THR A 51 -0.86 9.98 19.19
C THR A 51 -1.22 10.53 20.57
N GLY A 52 -2.51 10.70 20.87
CA GLY A 52 -3.00 11.15 22.17
C GLY A 52 -3.13 10.03 23.20
N ASP A 53 -3.14 8.76 22.77
CA ASP A 53 -3.14 7.60 23.65
C ASP A 53 -1.72 7.28 24.10
N SER A 54 -1.47 7.37 25.41
CA SER A 54 -0.14 7.10 26.00
C SER A 54 0.36 5.66 25.83
N ASN A 55 -0.52 4.72 25.49
CA ASN A 55 -0.14 3.32 25.26
C ASN A 55 0.35 3.08 23.81
N ILE A 56 -0.02 3.97 22.88
CA ILE A 56 0.33 3.84 21.47
C ILE A 56 1.66 4.54 21.23
N THR A 57 2.69 3.74 20.93
CA THR A 57 4.05 4.25 20.71
C THR A 57 4.42 4.34 19.23
N ASN A 58 3.64 3.69 18.36
CA ASN A 58 3.90 3.61 16.93
C ASN A 58 2.61 3.84 16.13
N VAL A 59 2.70 4.69 15.10
CA VAL A 59 1.62 4.93 14.14
C VAL A 59 2.11 4.58 12.74
N ALA A 60 1.48 3.59 12.13
CA ALA A 60 1.65 3.25 10.72
C ALA A 60 0.49 3.83 9.90
N LEU A 61 0.69 3.95 8.58
CA LEU A 61 -0.34 4.38 7.65
C LEU A 61 -0.61 3.29 6.62
N TYR A 62 -1.84 3.24 6.09
CA TYR A 62 -2.16 2.42 4.94
C TYR A 62 -2.95 3.18 3.89
N PHE A 63 -2.90 2.72 2.65
CA PHE A 63 -3.74 3.21 1.56
C PHE A 63 -4.28 2.05 0.72
N ASN A 64 -5.48 2.21 0.19
CA ASN A 64 -6.13 1.21 -0.67
C ASN A 64 -5.49 1.23 -2.05
N THR A 65 -5.16 0.03 -2.55
CA THR A 65 -4.47 -0.12 -3.83
C THR A 65 -5.31 -0.77 -4.91
N GLY A 66 -4.93 -0.59 -6.18
CA GLY A 66 -5.67 -1.19 -7.28
C GLY A 66 -5.20 -0.81 -8.68
N TYR A 67 -5.68 -1.56 -9.66
CA TYR A 67 -5.48 -1.28 -11.07
C TYR A 67 -6.80 -1.37 -11.87
N THR A 68 -7.05 -0.33 -12.65
CA THR A 68 -7.93 -0.34 -13.83
C THR A 68 -7.43 0.71 -14.82
N ASP A 69 -7.63 0.50 -16.12
CA ASP A 69 -7.24 1.46 -17.16
C ASP A 69 -7.82 2.87 -16.93
N GLY A 70 -8.98 2.94 -16.26
CA GLY A 70 -9.65 4.18 -15.87
C GLY A 70 -8.86 5.04 -14.88
N TYR A 71 -7.94 4.45 -14.10
CA TYR A 71 -7.02 5.20 -13.24
C TYR A 71 -5.90 5.90 -14.03
N GLY A 72 -5.75 5.62 -15.33
CA GLY A 72 -4.77 6.32 -16.16
C GLY A 72 -4.96 7.85 -16.22
N ARG A 73 -6.15 8.36 -15.90
CA ARG A 73 -6.41 9.81 -15.76
C ARG A 73 -5.71 10.45 -14.56
N ASN A 74 -5.24 9.63 -13.62
CA ASN A 74 -4.61 10.05 -12.37
C ASN A 74 -3.08 9.91 -12.41
N ILE A 75 -2.50 9.59 -13.58
CA ILE A 75 -1.05 9.45 -13.74
C ILE A 75 -0.37 10.79 -13.44
N ASN A 76 0.53 10.75 -12.47
CA ASN A 76 1.40 11.85 -12.10
C ASN A 76 2.50 12.01 -13.16
N SER A 77 2.86 13.25 -13.51
CA SER A 77 3.90 13.52 -14.50
C SER A 77 5.27 12.95 -14.13
N ALA A 78 5.61 12.89 -12.83
CA ALA A 78 6.84 12.23 -12.39
C ALA A 78 6.81 10.74 -12.74
N CYS A 79 5.71 10.05 -12.46
CA CYS A 79 5.58 8.63 -12.79
C CYS A 79 5.48 8.34 -14.28
N ALA A 80 4.89 9.24 -15.07
CA ALA A 80 4.92 9.15 -16.53
C ALA A 80 6.36 9.26 -17.06
N ASN A 81 7.13 10.21 -16.56
CA ASN A 81 8.51 10.45 -17.00
C ASN A 81 9.51 9.44 -16.42
N ASP A 82 9.21 8.89 -15.23
CA ASP A 82 9.94 7.81 -14.56
C ASP A 82 9.41 6.43 -14.98
N GLY A 83 8.57 6.37 -16.03
CA GLY A 83 8.14 5.14 -16.66
C GLY A 83 9.38 4.35 -17.10
N ILE A 84 9.73 3.33 -16.29
CA ILE A 84 11.02 2.62 -16.20
C ILE A 84 12.07 3.40 -15.37
N GLY A 85 12.13 3.09 -14.07
CA GLY A 85 13.31 3.33 -13.22
C GLY A 85 14.44 2.35 -13.57
N ASP A 86 15.57 2.88 -14.03
CA ASP A 86 16.75 2.16 -14.56
C ASP A 86 17.59 1.50 -13.44
N PRO A 87 17.87 0.17 -13.50
CA PRO A 87 19.00 -0.41 -14.26
C PRO A 87 18.62 -1.44 -15.34
N TYR A 88 17.35 -1.51 -15.76
CA TYR A 88 16.92 -2.26 -16.95
C TYR A 88 16.36 -1.28 -18.00
N THR A 89 17.20 -0.44 -18.60
CA THR A 89 16.92 -0.04 -19.99
C THR A 89 16.72 -1.33 -20.78
N VAL A 90 15.49 -1.61 -21.24
CA VAL A 90 15.01 -2.74 -22.08
C VAL A 90 13.69 -3.26 -21.44
N PHE A 91 12.55 -2.67 -21.83
CA PHE A 91 11.36 -3.51 -22.03
C PHE A 91 11.55 -4.12 -23.43
N ASN A 92 12.16 -5.31 -23.48
CA ASN A 92 12.48 -5.99 -24.73
C ASN A 92 13.29 -5.16 -25.77
N GLY A 93 14.15 -4.24 -25.34
CA GLY A 93 15.17 -3.62 -26.19
C GLY A 93 14.79 -2.31 -26.86
N ILE A 94 13.60 -1.78 -26.57
CA ILE A 94 13.10 -0.59 -27.27
C ILE A 94 13.37 0.67 -26.44
N LYS A 95 14.29 1.51 -26.92
CA LYS A 95 14.47 2.90 -26.47
C LYS A 95 13.54 3.81 -27.30
N GLY A 96 12.66 4.53 -26.63
CA GLY A 96 11.97 5.70 -27.19
C GLY A 96 10.48 5.51 -27.50
N VAL A 97 9.75 6.59 -27.19
CA VAL A 97 8.31 6.85 -27.38
C VAL A 97 7.41 6.04 -26.43
N HIS A 98 6.64 6.78 -25.61
CA HIS A 98 5.48 6.36 -24.79
C HIS A 98 4.39 5.64 -25.62
N ALA A 99 4.73 4.55 -26.30
CA ALA A 99 3.73 3.57 -26.70
C ALA A 99 3.34 2.85 -25.41
N LEU A 100 2.33 3.38 -24.71
CA LEU A 100 1.81 2.88 -23.43
C LEU A 100 1.37 1.42 -23.57
N SER A 101 2.32 0.48 -23.51
CA SER A 101 2.00 -0.91 -23.30
C SER A 101 1.17 -1.01 -22.01
N THR A 102 0.29 -2.00 -21.92
CA THR A 102 -0.50 -2.22 -20.71
C THR A 102 0.39 -2.33 -19.45
N ALA A 103 1.60 -2.88 -19.60
CA ALA A 103 2.61 -2.94 -18.55
C ALA A 103 3.10 -1.55 -18.10
N GLN A 104 3.50 -0.70 -19.05
CA GLN A 104 3.95 0.66 -18.74
C GLN A 104 2.84 1.47 -18.08
N ARG A 105 1.62 1.40 -18.60
CA ARG A 105 0.48 2.12 -18.01
C ARG A 105 0.18 1.64 -16.59
N ALA A 106 0.30 0.34 -16.32
CA ALA A 106 0.15 -0.21 -14.98
C ALA A 106 1.22 0.27 -14.01
N TRP A 107 2.47 0.31 -14.46
CA TRP A 107 3.56 0.90 -13.68
C TRP A 107 3.27 2.37 -13.34
N GLU A 108 2.94 3.18 -14.34
CA GLU A 108 2.65 4.61 -14.16
C GLU A 108 1.49 4.83 -13.18
N ILE A 109 0.42 4.02 -13.25
CA ILE A 109 -0.71 4.07 -12.32
C ILE A 109 -0.27 3.71 -10.90
N GLY A 110 0.46 2.60 -10.71
CA GLY A 110 0.90 2.15 -9.38
C GLY A 110 1.85 3.16 -8.71
N CYS A 111 2.82 3.69 -9.45
CA CYS A 111 3.68 4.77 -8.98
C CYS A 111 2.86 5.99 -8.56
N SER A 112 1.91 6.40 -9.40
CA SER A 112 1.09 7.59 -9.15
C SER A 112 0.18 7.43 -7.94
N GLU A 113 -0.29 6.21 -7.69
CA GLU A 113 -1.10 5.89 -6.53
C GLU A 113 -0.31 6.04 -5.22
N ALA A 114 0.91 5.48 -5.17
CA ALA A 114 1.82 5.66 -4.03
C ALA A 114 2.18 7.13 -3.81
N LEU A 115 2.50 7.87 -4.87
CA LEU A 115 2.77 9.32 -4.76
C LEU A 115 1.53 10.07 -4.26
N TYR A 116 0.34 9.74 -4.77
CA TYR A 116 -0.90 10.34 -4.32
C TYR A 116 -1.12 10.10 -2.82
N ALA A 117 -0.95 8.86 -2.34
CA ALA A 117 -1.09 8.51 -0.93
C ALA A 117 -0.13 9.33 -0.04
N LYS A 118 1.12 9.53 -0.49
CA LYS A 118 2.12 10.37 0.21
C LYS A 118 1.78 11.87 0.23
N THR A 119 0.81 12.35 -0.55
CA THR A 119 0.27 13.72 -0.43
C THR A 119 -0.88 13.83 0.58
N LYS A 120 -1.37 12.69 1.10
CA LYS A 120 -2.48 12.63 2.06
C LYS A 120 -2.11 12.33 3.51
N PRO A 121 -0.84 12.15 3.94
CA PRO A 121 -0.60 11.83 5.32
C PRO A 121 -1.00 13.03 6.20
N PRO A 122 -1.65 12.77 7.34
CA PRO A 122 -1.78 13.76 8.39
C PRO A 122 -0.40 14.08 8.99
N ALA A 123 -0.31 15.07 9.87
CA ALA A 123 0.95 15.54 10.48
C ALA A 123 1.57 14.51 11.44
N VAL A 124 2.10 13.42 10.90
CA VAL A 124 2.81 12.33 11.59
C VAL A 124 3.94 11.81 10.70
N THR A 125 5.03 11.38 11.33
CA THR A 125 6.04 10.55 10.67
C THR A 125 5.67 9.09 10.90
N PRO A 126 5.12 8.39 9.90
CA PRO A 126 4.69 7.02 10.10
C PRO A 126 5.88 6.09 10.26
N THR A 127 5.74 5.12 11.15
CA THR A 127 6.77 4.09 11.37
C THR A 127 6.80 3.07 10.23
N MET A 128 5.68 2.90 9.52
CA MET A 128 5.51 1.97 8.41
C MET A 128 4.40 2.45 7.49
N TRP A 129 4.55 2.18 6.20
CA TRP A 129 3.47 2.28 5.23
C TRP A 129 3.03 0.90 4.73
N TRP A 130 1.71 0.70 4.68
CA TRP A 130 1.07 -0.50 4.17
C TRP A 130 0.27 -0.21 2.89
N ALA A 131 0.62 -0.87 1.81
CA ALA A 131 -0.20 -0.92 0.60
C ALA A 131 -1.24 -2.04 0.75
N TYR A 132 -2.53 -1.68 0.81
CA TYR A 132 -3.62 -2.61 1.09
C TYR A 132 -4.10 -3.33 -0.18
N VAL A 133 -3.63 -4.57 -0.38
CA VAL A 133 -3.92 -5.41 -1.55
C VAL A 133 -4.94 -6.48 -1.19
N GLU A 134 -6.17 -6.33 -1.69
CA GLU A 134 -7.22 -7.33 -1.52
C GLU A 134 -8.06 -7.53 -2.77
N THR A 135 -8.77 -8.66 -2.85
CA THR A 135 -9.67 -8.96 -3.97
C THR A 135 -10.91 -8.07 -4.03
N GLY A 136 -11.23 -7.35 -2.96
CA GLY A 136 -12.31 -6.36 -2.96
C GLY A 136 -11.96 -5.05 -3.67
N ASN A 137 -10.67 -4.81 -3.94
CA ASN A 137 -10.24 -3.63 -4.66
C ASN A 137 -10.39 -3.82 -6.18
N SER A 138 -10.30 -2.72 -6.92
CA SER A 138 -10.26 -2.78 -8.39
C SER A 138 -8.92 -3.35 -8.84
N TRP A 139 -8.93 -4.54 -9.43
CA TRP A 139 -7.75 -5.16 -10.04
C TRP A 139 -8.10 -5.74 -11.41
N SER A 140 -7.10 -5.84 -12.29
CA SER A 140 -7.24 -6.61 -13.52
C SER A 140 -7.34 -8.10 -13.19
N THR A 141 -8.02 -8.88 -14.03
CA THR A 141 -7.93 -10.35 -13.99
C THR A 141 -6.59 -10.86 -14.54
N ASN A 142 -5.84 -10.01 -15.25
CA ASN A 142 -4.49 -10.30 -15.69
C ASN A 142 -3.49 -9.94 -14.58
N THR A 143 -2.98 -10.96 -13.89
CA THR A 143 -2.07 -10.80 -12.75
C THR A 143 -0.75 -10.15 -13.15
N SER A 144 -0.25 -10.35 -14.37
CA SER A 144 0.98 -9.70 -14.84
C SER A 144 0.84 -8.18 -14.94
N VAL A 145 -0.36 -7.68 -15.23
CA VAL A 145 -0.62 -6.23 -15.25
C VAL A 145 -0.66 -5.68 -13.83
N ASN A 146 -1.27 -6.40 -12.90
CA ASN A 146 -1.29 -6.00 -11.49
C ASN A 146 0.12 -6.02 -10.88
N ASP A 147 0.96 -6.98 -11.26
CA ASP A 147 2.36 -7.10 -10.83
C ASP A 147 3.16 -5.83 -11.14
N PHE A 148 3.04 -5.29 -12.36
CA PHE A 148 3.66 -4.00 -12.71
C PHE A 148 3.17 -2.83 -11.85
N ALA A 149 1.88 -2.80 -11.51
CA ALA A 149 1.35 -1.77 -10.62
C ALA A 149 1.89 -1.94 -9.18
N ILE A 150 1.99 -3.18 -8.70
CA ILE A 150 2.51 -3.54 -7.37
C ILE A 150 4.00 -3.19 -7.24
N ASP A 151 4.80 -3.49 -8.25
CA ASP A 151 6.21 -3.13 -8.25
C ASP A 151 6.39 -1.61 -8.24
N ALA A 152 5.59 -0.88 -9.03
CA ALA A 152 5.62 0.57 -9.07
C ALA A 152 5.21 1.21 -7.73
N LEU A 153 4.23 0.62 -7.05
CA LEU A 153 3.86 0.97 -5.67
C LEU A 153 5.06 0.78 -4.74
N SER A 154 5.72 -0.37 -4.78
CA SER A 154 6.90 -0.65 -3.94
C SER A 154 8.05 0.33 -4.22
N TYR A 155 8.30 0.62 -5.49
CA TYR A 155 9.33 1.56 -5.94
C TYR A 155 9.04 2.98 -5.43
N ALA A 156 7.86 3.51 -5.73
CA ALA A 156 7.49 4.87 -5.35
C ALA A 156 7.42 5.04 -3.83
N MET A 157 7.04 4.00 -3.08
CA MET A 157 7.05 4.02 -1.63
C MET A 157 8.44 3.96 -1.01
N GLN A 158 9.46 3.45 -1.72
CA GLN A 158 10.84 3.44 -1.22
C GLN A 158 11.39 4.85 -1.01
N ALA A 159 11.01 5.79 -1.89
CA ALA A 159 11.45 7.17 -1.81
C ALA A 159 10.78 7.91 -0.65
N GLY A 160 11.56 8.19 0.39
CA GLY A 160 11.17 9.03 1.53
C GLY A 160 10.49 8.29 2.68
N VAL A 161 10.49 6.95 2.68
CA VAL A 161 9.89 6.14 3.75
C VAL A 161 10.89 5.09 4.26
N ALA A 162 11.03 4.99 5.59
CA ALA A 162 11.95 4.05 6.20
C ALA A 162 11.51 2.58 6.07
N LEU A 163 10.22 2.29 6.28
CA LEU A 163 9.65 0.94 6.19
C LEU A 163 8.38 0.93 5.33
N ARG A 164 8.28 -0.05 4.44
CA ARG A 164 7.11 -0.24 3.56
C ARG A 164 6.82 -1.72 3.32
N SER A 165 5.55 -2.05 3.16
CA SER A 165 5.12 -3.42 2.86
C SER A 165 3.69 -3.43 2.30
N PHE A 166 3.22 -4.60 1.89
CA PHE A 166 1.84 -4.85 1.53
C PHE A 166 1.09 -5.60 2.64
N TYR A 167 -0.17 -5.21 2.83
CA TYR A 167 -1.15 -6.04 3.51
C TYR A 167 -1.90 -6.87 2.47
N SER A 168 -2.06 -8.15 2.74
CA SER A 168 -2.91 -9.06 1.95
C SER A 168 -3.19 -10.33 2.75
N TYR A 169 -4.03 -11.22 2.23
CA TYR A 169 -4.03 -12.64 2.63
C TYR A 169 -3.59 -13.52 1.45
N THR A 170 -3.11 -14.73 1.71
CA THR A 170 -2.47 -15.59 0.68
C THR A 170 -3.34 -15.80 -0.56
N SER A 171 -4.63 -16.07 -0.36
CA SER A 171 -5.54 -16.30 -1.49
C SER A 171 -5.90 -15.03 -2.25
N ALA A 172 -5.87 -13.85 -1.61
CA ALA A 172 -5.97 -12.58 -2.32
C ALA A 172 -4.71 -12.28 -3.12
N TRP A 173 -3.53 -12.44 -2.51
CA TRP A 173 -2.25 -12.18 -3.17
C TRP A 173 -2.10 -13.03 -4.44
N ASN A 174 -2.37 -14.33 -4.33
CA ASN A 174 -2.30 -15.24 -5.46
C ASN A 174 -3.29 -14.90 -6.59
N LYS A 175 -4.45 -14.29 -6.26
CA LYS A 175 -5.45 -13.86 -7.24
C LYS A 175 -5.11 -12.52 -7.88
N VAL A 176 -4.46 -11.62 -7.14
CA VAL A 176 -4.16 -10.26 -7.58
C VAL A 176 -2.78 -10.18 -8.23
N ALA A 177 -1.73 -10.45 -7.48
CA ALA A 177 -0.33 -10.38 -7.93
C ALA A 177 0.08 -11.62 -8.73
N GLY A 178 -0.58 -12.75 -8.48
CA GLY A 178 -0.23 -14.05 -9.06
C GLY A 178 0.56 -14.91 -8.10
N LYS A 179 0.42 -16.23 -8.23
CA LYS A 179 1.09 -17.20 -7.34
C LYS A 179 2.61 -17.08 -7.50
N GLY A 180 3.30 -16.79 -6.41
CA GLY A 180 4.77 -16.66 -6.38
C GLY A 180 5.30 -15.30 -6.81
N SER A 181 4.43 -14.32 -7.12
CA SER A 181 4.86 -12.93 -7.30
C SER A 181 5.49 -12.40 -6.01
N THR A 182 6.61 -11.69 -6.19
CA THR A 182 7.37 -11.02 -5.13
C THR A 182 7.56 -9.56 -5.58
N PRO A 183 7.12 -8.57 -4.80
CA PRO A 183 7.25 -7.17 -5.22
C PRO A 183 8.71 -6.75 -5.34
N THR A 184 8.98 -5.96 -6.37
CA THR A 184 10.29 -5.38 -6.66
C THR A 184 10.20 -3.85 -6.63
N PRO A 185 11.01 -3.16 -5.81
CA PRO A 185 12.01 -3.68 -4.87
C PRO A 185 11.41 -4.44 -3.69
N ALA A 186 12.23 -5.25 -3.02
CA ALA A 186 11.82 -6.05 -1.87
C ALA A 186 11.27 -5.20 -0.71
N GLU A 187 10.28 -5.76 -0.02
CA GLU A 187 9.56 -5.15 1.11
C GLU A 187 10.35 -5.20 2.43
N SER A 188 9.89 -4.41 3.41
CA SER A 188 10.44 -4.39 4.77
C SER A 188 9.82 -5.44 5.72
N GLY A 189 8.72 -6.09 5.33
CA GLY A 189 7.95 -7.06 6.11
C GLY A 189 6.72 -7.51 5.32
N SER A 190 5.81 -8.31 5.92
CA SER A 190 4.47 -8.61 5.36
C SER A 190 3.44 -8.67 6.49
N TRP A 191 2.25 -8.10 6.26
CA TRP A 191 1.11 -8.20 7.16
C TRP A 191 0.05 -9.07 6.50
N VAL A 192 -0.15 -10.27 7.06
CA VAL A 192 -1.08 -11.26 6.53
C VAL A 192 -2.38 -11.27 7.35
N ALA A 193 -3.52 -11.14 6.66
CA ALA A 193 -4.83 -11.35 7.30
C ALA A 193 -5.04 -12.84 7.59
N PHE A 194 -5.40 -13.17 8.84
CA PHE A 194 -5.61 -14.53 9.37
C PHE A 194 -4.31 -15.33 9.61
N ALA A 195 -4.18 -15.89 10.82
CA ALA A 195 -2.98 -16.55 11.39
C ALA A 195 -2.57 -17.90 10.73
N GLY A 196 -2.68 -18.02 9.41
CA GLY A 196 -2.68 -19.31 8.72
C GLY A 196 -1.53 -19.57 7.76
N ASN A 197 -1.07 -18.61 6.94
CA ASN A 197 -0.07 -18.90 5.89
C ASN A 197 0.73 -17.65 5.50
N THR A 198 2.05 -17.79 5.45
CA THR A 198 3.00 -16.78 4.97
C THR A 198 2.80 -16.43 3.49
N LEU A 199 3.05 -15.17 3.12
CA LEU A 199 3.39 -14.85 1.73
C LEU A 199 4.81 -15.36 1.47
N ASN A 200 5.04 -16.01 0.33
CA ASN A 200 6.35 -16.57 0.00
C ASN A 200 7.42 -15.47 0.02
N GLY A 201 8.49 -15.69 0.78
CA GLY A 201 9.68 -14.84 0.76
C GLY A 201 9.66 -13.64 1.72
N VAL A 202 8.66 -13.52 2.59
CA VAL A 202 8.59 -12.39 3.54
C VAL A 202 8.54 -12.86 4.99
N SER A 203 9.48 -12.38 5.80
CA SER A 203 9.57 -12.64 7.23
C SER A 203 8.32 -12.12 7.94
N ASN A 204 7.74 -12.93 8.82
CA ASN A 204 6.65 -12.51 9.71
C ASN A 204 7.08 -11.24 10.46
N PHE A 205 6.33 -10.15 10.31
CA PHE A 205 6.43 -9.04 11.25
C PHE A 205 5.57 -9.38 12.47
N VAL A 206 6.19 -10.07 13.43
CA VAL A 206 5.73 -10.06 14.81
C VAL A 206 6.38 -8.83 15.44
N VAL A 207 5.56 -7.85 15.85
CA VAL A 207 5.99 -6.84 16.83
C VAL A 207 5.65 -7.36 18.20
#